data_AF-A0A480AGP0-F1
#
_entry.id   AF-A0A480AGP0-F1
#
_cell.length_a   1.000
_cell.length_b   1.000
_cell.length_c   1.000
_cell.angle_alpha   90.00
_cell.angle_beta   90.00
_cell.angle_gamma   90.00
#
_symmetry.space_group_name_H-M   'P 1'
#
loop_
_entity.id
_entity.type
_entity.pdbx_description
1 polymer ?
#
loop_
_entity_poly.entity_id
_entity_poly.type
_entity_poly.pdbx_seq_one_letter_code
_entity_poly.pdbx_strand_id
1 'polypeptide(L)'
;MTVWGAECGFYDPKCKARDTFTKVLETDGYFDIDHFINLDTFGEQAQFRNNFMKLLRDKGNASRIMTFAMMPNNNDRVLYYLFHICSHLRALEVMKDGSWKFNNLNYQYHYDIYGFGFKAALFYEDNQLDLKLDINQDSQTACINKLSTDLDKIIHNNPDGILFEELCNKTMERNPATRQQYFEYLNFLREAKEIQVIRKGKKTNSQKLENGDIIKLSPQLILFNMRGYIS
;
A
#
# COMPACT_ATOMS: atom_id res chain seq x y z
N MET A 1 -4.43 43.87 -9.69
CA MET A 1 -3.42 44.36 -10.64
C MET A 1 -2.12 43.66 -10.29
N THR A 2 -1.73 42.74 -11.16
CA THR A 2 -0.59 41.85 -11.06
C THR A 2 0.71 42.63 -11.11
N VAL A 3 1.66 42.33 -10.22
CA VAL A 3 3.10 42.47 -10.52
C VAL A 3 3.82 41.27 -9.90
N TRP A 4 3.77 40.14 -10.61
CA TRP A 4 4.74 39.07 -10.49
C TRP A 4 5.82 39.36 -11.52
N GLY A 5 7.04 39.64 -11.06
CA GLY A 5 8.15 40.01 -11.93
C GLY A 5 9.37 40.38 -11.11
N ALA A 6 9.92 39.42 -10.36
CA ALA A 6 11.30 39.50 -9.90
C ALA A 6 12.11 38.55 -10.79
N GLU A 7 12.79 39.15 -11.75
CA GLU A 7 13.75 38.48 -12.64
C GLU A 7 14.81 37.77 -11.78
N CYS A 8 14.95 36.45 -11.97
CA CYS A 8 16.05 35.70 -11.34
C CYS A 8 17.38 36.22 -11.87
N GLY A 9 18.13 36.91 -11.01
CA GLY A 9 19.48 37.36 -11.31
C GLY A 9 20.43 36.18 -11.58
N PHE A 10 21.40 36.41 -12.44
CA PHE A 10 22.47 35.47 -12.78
C PHE A 10 23.13 34.95 -11.49
N TYR A 11 22.91 33.67 -11.17
CA TYR A 11 23.45 32.93 -10.02
C TYR A 11 22.66 32.98 -8.69
N ASP A 12 21.32 32.81 -8.74
CA ASP A 12 20.55 32.33 -7.57
C ASP A 12 20.56 30.79 -7.48
N PRO A 13 21.14 30.17 -6.43
CA PRO A 13 21.09 28.72 -6.20
C PRO A 13 19.66 28.16 -6.13
N LYS A 14 18.69 28.94 -5.66
CA LYS A 14 17.27 28.55 -5.61
C LYS A 14 16.67 28.48 -7.01
N CYS A 15 17.07 29.38 -7.90
CA CYS A 15 16.58 29.40 -9.28
C CYS A 15 17.20 28.25 -10.10
N LYS A 16 18.48 27.92 -9.89
CA LYS A 16 19.09 26.69 -10.45
C LYS A 16 18.48 25.39 -9.92
N ALA A 17 18.18 25.35 -8.62
CA ALA A 17 17.50 24.20 -8.02
C ALA A 17 16.08 24.05 -8.56
N ARG A 18 15.35 25.16 -8.75
CA ARG A 18 14.04 25.20 -9.40
C ARG A 18 14.13 24.75 -10.85
N ASP A 19 15.03 25.29 -11.66
CA ASP A 19 15.18 24.89 -13.06
C ASP A 19 15.61 23.42 -13.20
N THR A 20 16.48 22.93 -12.31
CA THR A 20 16.86 21.51 -12.28
C THR A 20 15.68 20.65 -11.82
N PHE A 21 14.94 21.09 -10.81
CA PHE A 21 13.72 20.44 -10.34
C PHE A 21 12.67 20.38 -11.45
N THR A 22 12.40 21.48 -12.14
CA THR A 22 11.52 21.57 -13.31
C THR A 22 12.02 20.66 -14.43
N LYS A 23 13.29 20.74 -14.81
CA LYS A 23 13.85 19.93 -15.91
C LYS A 23 13.96 18.43 -15.62
N VAL A 24 14.11 18.04 -14.35
CA VAL A 24 14.28 16.64 -13.93
C VAL A 24 12.96 16.02 -13.50
N LEU A 25 12.07 16.78 -12.86
CA LEU A 25 10.82 16.32 -12.26
C LEU A 25 9.56 16.78 -12.99
N GLU A 26 9.59 17.69 -13.98
CA GLU A 26 8.55 17.71 -15.03
C GLU A 26 8.73 16.48 -15.94
N THR A 27 8.74 15.30 -15.33
CA THR A 27 8.73 14.03 -16.02
C THR A 27 7.27 13.78 -16.39
N ASP A 28 6.91 13.86 -17.66
CA ASP A 28 5.71 13.24 -18.25
C ASP A 28 4.38 13.37 -17.45
N GLY A 29 4.12 14.54 -16.84
CA GLY A 29 2.85 14.81 -16.12
C GLY A 29 2.77 14.29 -14.68
N TYR A 30 3.88 13.90 -14.05
CA TYR A 30 3.92 13.48 -12.64
C TYR A 30 3.90 14.66 -11.67
N PHE A 31 4.52 15.77 -12.05
CA PHE A 31 4.51 17.01 -11.28
C PHE A 31 4.04 18.12 -12.19
N ASP A 32 2.95 18.76 -11.78
CA ASP A 32 2.53 20.03 -12.36
C ASP A 32 2.92 21.10 -11.34
N ILE A 33 3.96 21.87 -11.66
CA ILE A 33 4.53 22.85 -10.74
C ILE A 33 3.52 23.98 -10.43
N ASP A 34 2.56 24.22 -11.33
CA ASP A 34 1.50 25.20 -11.15
C ASP A 34 0.44 24.72 -10.15
N HIS A 35 0.41 23.42 -9.83
CA HIS A 35 -0.44 22.84 -8.78
C HIS A 35 0.25 22.77 -7.40
N PHE A 36 1.55 23.05 -7.30
CA PHE A 36 2.30 23.06 -6.02
C PHE A 36 2.69 24.48 -5.62
N ILE A 37 1.68 25.33 -5.45
CA ILE A 37 1.86 26.74 -5.11
C ILE A 37 2.21 26.91 -3.62
N ASN A 38 1.77 25.99 -2.76
CA ASN A 38 1.93 26.06 -1.32
C ASN A 38 2.21 24.70 -0.67
N LEU A 39 3.45 24.21 -0.82
CA LEU A 39 3.93 22.98 -0.16
C LEU A 39 3.89 23.01 1.38
N ASP A 40 3.42 24.10 1.99
CA ASP A 40 3.18 24.14 3.44
C ASP A 40 1.83 23.55 3.84
N THR A 41 0.89 23.32 2.90
CA THR A 41 -0.38 22.63 3.21
C THR A 41 -0.20 21.13 3.28
N PHE A 42 -1.03 20.52 4.11
CA PHE A 42 -1.10 19.09 4.28
C PHE A 42 -1.38 18.33 2.97
N GLY A 43 -2.39 18.79 2.23
CA GLY A 43 -2.86 18.13 1.02
C GLY A 43 -1.82 18.17 -0.09
N GLU A 44 -1.14 19.31 -0.26
CA GLU A 44 -0.07 19.44 -1.25
C GLU A 44 1.15 18.56 -0.90
N GLN A 45 1.56 18.49 0.38
CA GLN A 45 2.63 17.59 0.82
C GLN A 45 2.30 16.11 0.55
N ALA A 46 1.07 15.69 0.85
CA ALA A 46 0.61 14.34 0.61
C ALA A 46 0.54 14.00 -0.88
N GLN A 47 0.03 14.92 -1.71
CA GLN A 47 0.00 14.77 -3.16
C GLN A 47 1.42 14.68 -3.73
N PHE A 48 2.32 15.57 -3.31
CA PHE A 48 3.71 15.57 -3.76
C PHE A 48 4.40 14.23 -3.46
N ARG A 49 4.27 13.74 -2.21
CA ARG A 49 4.78 12.42 -1.81
C ARG A 49 4.24 11.31 -2.71
N ASN A 50 2.94 11.29 -2.97
CA ASN A 50 2.30 10.26 -3.78
C ASN A 50 2.79 10.30 -5.23
N ASN A 51 2.88 11.48 -5.84
CA ASN A 51 3.37 11.64 -7.20
C ASN A 51 4.84 11.21 -7.32
N PHE A 52 5.65 11.49 -6.31
CA PHE A 52 7.03 11.00 -6.26
C PHE A 52 7.09 9.47 -6.14
N MET A 53 6.26 8.84 -5.30
CA MET A 53 6.17 7.37 -5.27
C MET A 53 5.78 6.78 -6.62
N LYS A 54 4.83 7.42 -7.31
CA LYS A 54 4.40 7.01 -8.65
C LYS A 54 5.57 7.04 -9.62
N LEU A 55 6.32 8.15 -9.64
CA LEU A 55 7.47 8.32 -10.50
C LEU A 55 8.51 7.22 -10.26
N LEU A 56 8.81 6.94 -8.99
CA LEU A 56 9.75 5.87 -8.63
C LEU A 56 9.28 4.48 -9.07
N ARG A 57 7.98 4.19 -8.96
CA ARG A 57 7.41 2.90 -9.42
C ARG A 57 7.47 2.79 -10.95
N ASP A 58 6.95 3.80 -11.64
CA ASP A 58 6.71 3.74 -13.07
C ASP A 58 7.98 3.92 -13.90
N LYS A 59 8.91 4.79 -13.46
CA LYS A 59 10.17 5.09 -14.16
C LYS A 59 11.39 4.49 -13.48
N GLY A 60 11.38 4.39 -12.16
CA GLY A 60 12.51 3.87 -11.38
C GLY A 60 12.53 2.34 -11.25
N ASN A 61 11.52 1.63 -11.77
CA ASN A 61 11.33 0.18 -11.58
C ASN A 61 11.39 -0.25 -10.11
N ALA A 62 11.01 0.65 -9.21
CA ALA A 62 11.02 0.44 -7.77
C ALA A 62 9.63 -0.01 -7.33
N SER A 63 9.33 -1.31 -7.44
CA SER A 63 8.01 -1.83 -7.07
C SER A 63 7.76 -1.72 -5.56
N ARG A 64 8.76 -2.03 -4.72
CA ARG A 64 8.61 -2.08 -3.26
C ARG A 64 9.14 -0.81 -2.61
N ILE A 65 8.24 0.15 -2.40
CA ILE A 65 8.52 1.44 -1.76
C ILE A 65 7.65 1.61 -0.54
N MET A 66 8.26 2.11 0.53
CA MET A 66 7.58 2.50 1.76
C MET A 66 8.00 3.91 2.17
N THR A 67 7.07 4.70 2.70
CA THR A 67 7.33 6.08 3.14
C THR A 67 7.11 6.25 4.63
N PHE A 68 7.98 7.04 5.26
CA PHE A 68 7.86 7.43 6.66
C PHE A 68 7.76 8.95 6.75
N ALA A 69 6.85 9.45 7.56
CA ALA A 69 6.77 10.87 7.89
C ALA A 69 7.62 11.14 9.14
N MET A 70 8.42 12.19 9.11
CA MET A 70 9.11 12.72 10.30
C MET A 70 8.48 14.06 10.68
N MET A 71 7.97 14.11 11.91
CA MET A 71 7.22 15.24 12.45
C MET A 71 7.84 15.65 13.80
N PRO A 72 7.90 16.94 14.13
CA PRO A 72 8.20 17.40 15.47
C PRO A 72 7.14 16.91 16.45
N ASN A 73 7.55 16.67 17.69
CA ASN A 73 6.57 16.37 18.75
C ASN A 73 5.58 17.53 18.88
N ASN A 74 4.29 17.19 19.00
CA ASN A 74 3.17 18.13 19.14
C ASN A 74 2.97 19.08 17.94
N ASN A 75 3.34 18.65 16.75
CA ASN A 75 3.08 19.38 15.52
C ASN A 75 2.53 18.43 14.44
N ASP A 76 1.46 18.84 13.78
CA ASP A 76 0.80 18.04 12.74
C ASP A 76 1.44 18.21 11.35
N ARG A 77 2.48 19.04 11.25
CA ARG A 77 3.24 19.28 10.04
C ARG A 77 4.35 18.24 9.84
N VAL A 78 4.33 17.58 8.69
CA VAL A 78 5.44 16.74 8.23
C VAL A 78 6.60 17.64 7.78
N LEU A 79 7.78 17.43 8.36
CA LEU A 79 8.99 18.14 7.93
C LEU A 79 9.74 17.39 6.84
N TYR A 80 9.75 16.05 6.93
CA TYR A 80 10.46 15.21 5.98
C TYR A 80 9.68 13.93 5.71
N TYR A 81 9.72 13.50 4.45
CA TYR A 81 9.38 12.14 4.07
C TYR A 81 10.65 11.34 3.80
N LEU A 82 10.81 10.21 4.47
CA LEU A 82 11.83 9.23 4.15
C LEU A 82 11.23 8.17 3.23
N PHE A 83 11.87 7.93 2.09
CA PHE A 83 11.49 6.88 1.14
C PHE A 83 12.45 5.71 1.29
N HIS A 84 11.92 4.55 1.67
CA HIS A 84 12.65 3.30 1.68
C HIS A 84 12.29 2.48 0.45
N ILE A 85 13.29 2.23 -0.40
CA ILE A 85 13.15 1.47 -1.64
C ILE A 85 13.91 0.15 -1.46
N CYS A 86 13.29 -0.97 -1.81
CA CYS A 86 13.93 -2.27 -1.66
C CYS A 86 13.67 -3.21 -2.84
N SER A 87 14.64 -4.08 -3.15
CA SER A 87 14.51 -5.07 -4.22
C SER A 87 13.91 -6.39 -3.74
N HIS A 88 13.93 -6.65 -2.43
CA HIS A 88 13.51 -7.92 -1.85
C HIS A 88 12.25 -7.76 -1.02
N LEU A 89 11.30 -8.68 -1.21
CA LEU A 89 10.06 -8.71 -0.42
C LEU A 89 10.33 -8.78 1.08
N ARG A 90 11.36 -9.53 1.49
CA ARG A 90 11.73 -9.66 2.90
C ARG A 90 12.09 -8.33 3.55
N ALA A 91 12.72 -7.41 2.82
CA ALA A 91 13.04 -6.09 3.35
C ALA A 91 11.76 -5.27 3.58
N LEU A 92 10.82 -5.30 2.61
CA LEU A 92 9.52 -4.67 2.76
C LEU A 92 8.75 -5.21 3.97
N GLU A 93 8.76 -6.52 4.19
CA GLU A 93 8.14 -7.15 5.36
C GLU A 93 8.71 -6.61 6.68
N VAL A 94 10.04 -6.58 6.81
CA VAL A 94 10.72 -6.08 8.02
C VAL A 94 10.35 -4.63 8.29
N MET A 95 10.30 -3.79 7.25
CA MET A 95 9.92 -2.39 7.40
C MET A 95 8.46 -2.22 7.85
N LYS A 96 7.55 -3.04 7.33
CA LYS A 96 6.15 -3.04 7.78
C LYS A 96 6.00 -3.50 9.21
N ASP A 97 6.66 -4.59 9.59
CA ASP A 97 6.64 -5.10 10.96
C ASP A 97 7.11 -4.03 11.94
N GLY A 98 8.22 -3.35 11.62
CA GLY A 98 8.74 -2.23 12.40
C GLY A 98 7.75 -1.06 12.47
N SER A 99 7.11 -0.73 11.35
CA SER A 99 6.14 0.37 11.30
C SER A 99 4.90 0.09 12.14
N TRP A 100 4.34 -1.11 12.05
CA TRP A 100 3.22 -1.51 12.90
C TRP A 100 3.59 -1.50 14.39
N LYS A 101 4.82 -1.87 14.73
CA LYS A 101 5.27 -1.97 16.13
C LYS A 101 5.64 -0.63 16.76
N PHE A 102 6.27 0.26 16.00
CA PHE A 102 6.92 1.46 16.54
C PHE A 102 6.29 2.77 16.07
N ASN A 103 5.30 2.74 15.18
CA ASN A 103 4.63 3.95 14.76
C ASN A 103 3.94 4.63 15.94
N ASN A 104 4.40 5.83 16.25
CA ASN A 104 3.96 6.67 17.35
C ASN A 104 3.20 7.91 16.86
N LEU A 105 2.97 8.00 15.54
CA LEU A 105 2.16 9.06 14.98
C LEU A 105 0.69 8.64 15.04
N ASN A 106 -0.17 9.55 15.51
CA ASN A 106 -1.62 9.52 15.27
C ASN A 106 -1.96 10.00 13.84
N TYR A 107 -0.97 9.97 12.95
CA TYR A 107 -1.06 10.36 11.55
C TYR A 107 -1.40 9.14 10.67
N GLN A 108 -2.23 8.25 11.18
CA GLN A 108 -2.27 6.88 10.72
C GLN A 108 -3.16 6.68 9.49
N TYR A 109 -2.51 6.13 8.47
CA TYR A 109 -3.07 5.18 7.51
C TYR A 109 -4.39 5.60 6.85
N HIS A 110 -4.30 6.55 5.93
CA HIS A 110 -5.00 6.30 4.67
C HIS A 110 -4.31 5.09 4.06
N TYR A 111 -4.98 3.94 4.06
CA TYR A 111 -4.48 2.68 3.49
C TYR A 111 -4.04 2.78 2.02
N ASP A 112 -4.33 3.91 1.39
CA ASP A 112 -3.85 4.32 0.07
C ASP A 112 -2.34 4.62 0.02
N ILE A 113 -1.64 4.70 1.17
CA ILE A 113 -0.20 4.96 1.29
C ILE A 113 0.69 3.81 0.77
N TYR A 114 0.12 2.64 0.43
CA TYR A 114 0.84 1.54 -0.23
C TYR A 114 0.55 1.41 -1.73
N GLY A 115 0.09 2.49 -2.39
CA GLY A 115 0.02 2.53 -3.85
C GLY A 115 -1.35 2.14 -4.43
N PHE A 116 -2.43 2.58 -3.79
CA PHE A 116 -3.76 2.47 -4.40
C PHE A 116 -4.55 3.77 -4.25
N GLY A 117 -4.15 4.76 -5.04
CA GLY A 117 -4.93 5.97 -5.30
C GLY A 117 -4.07 7.22 -5.23
N PHE A 118 -3.58 7.67 -6.38
CA PHE A 118 -3.05 9.03 -6.49
C PHE A 118 -4.25 9.98 -6.40
N LYS A 119 -4.39 10.66 -5.26
CA LYS A 119 -5.44 11.65 -5.02
C LYS A 119 -4.87 13.05 -5.14
N ALA A 120 -5.66 14.00 -5.64
CA ALA A 120 -5.28 15.40 -5.73
C ALA A 120 -5.31 16.08 -4.35
N ALA A 121 -4.62 17.21 -4.18
CA ALA A 121 -4.57 17.97 -2.93
C ALA A 121 -5.97 18.28 -2.38
N LEU A 122 -6.90 18.71 -3.24
CA LEU A 122 -8.28 19.02 -2.86
C LEU A 122 -9.00 17.86 -2.18
N PHE A 123 -8.76 16.61 -2.60
CA PHE A 123 -9.32 15.43 -1.91
C PHE A 123 -8.85 15.36 -0.46
N TYR A 124 -7.59 15.68 -0.18
CA TYR A 124 -7.07 15.67 1.18
C TYR A 124 -7.55 16.85 2.01
N GLU A 125 -7.74 18.02 1.40
CA GLU A 125 -8.20 19.24 2.06
C GLU A 125 -9.70 19.18 2.39
N ASP A 126 -10.54 18.80 1.42
CA ASP A 126 -12.00 18.73 1.57
C ASP A 126 -12.44 17.68 2.60
N ASN A 127 -11.68 16.59 2.70
CA ASN A 127 -12.03 15.50 3.59
C ASN A 127 -11.38 15.66 4.98
N GLN A 128 -10.59 16.70 5.32
CA GLN A 128 -9.86 16.77 6.60
C GLN A 128 -10.71 16.53 7.88
N LEU A 129 -12.01 16.86 7.87
CA LEU A 129 -12.92 16.61 8.99
C LEU A 129 -13.45 15.17 9.04
N ASP A 130 -13.68 14.54 7.88
CA ASP A 130 -14.09 13.14 7.73
C ASP A 130 -12.88 12.17 7.71
N LEU A 131 -11.67 12.70 7.50
CA LEU A 131 -10.39 12.02 7.59
C LEU A 131 -9.89 11.91 9.05
N LYS A 132 -10.68 12.37 10.05
CA LYS A 132 -10.62 11.87 11.43
C LYS A 132 -11.05 10.39 11.44
N LEU A 133 -10.26 9.54 10.80
CA LEU A 133 -10.50 8.12 10.67
C LEU A 133 -10.04 7.47 11.96
N ASP A 134 -10.94 6.71 12.57
CA ASP A 134 -10.81 6.15 13.91
C ASP A 134 -9.51 5.33 14.06
N ILE A 135 -8.55 5.87 14.81
CA ILE A 135 -7.21 5.30 15.00
C ILE A 135 -7.19 4.40 16.25
N ASN A 136 -8.28 3.66 16.49
CA ASN A 136 -8.37 2.62 17.51
C ASN A 136 -9.11 1.42 16.92
N GLN A 137 -8.56 0.21 17.03
CA GLN A 137 -9.15 -1.09 16.64
C GLN A 137 -9.59 -1.25 15.15
N ASP A 138 -9.96 -0.16 14.48
CA ASP A 138 -10.43 -0.05 13.11
C ASP A 138 -9.31 -0.09 12.08
N SER A 139 -8.10 0.38 12.41
CA SER A 139 -6.93 0.22 11.53
C SER A 139 -6.67 -1.27 11.25
N GLN A 140 -6.59 -2.11 12.28
CA GLN A 140 -6.35 -3.54 12.07
C GLN A 140 -7.49 -4.19 11.28
N THR A 141 -8.74 -3.86 11.59
CA THR A 141 -9.92 -4.34 10.87
C THR A 141 -9.92 -3.92 9.41
N ALA A 142 -9.62 -2.67 9.10
CA ALA A 142 -9.53 -2.16 7.73
C ALA A 142 -8.38 -2.82 6.94
N CYS A 143 -7.23 -3.05 7.59
CA CYS A 143 -6.12 -3.80 7.01
C CYS A 143 -6.56 -5.23 6.62
N ILE A 144 -7.23 -5.93 7.54
CA ILE A 144 -7.72 -7.29 7.31
C ILE A 144 -8.84 -7.32 6.26
N ASN A 145 -9.78 -6.37 6.26
CA ASN A 145 -10.83 -6.28 5.24
C ASN A 145 -10.24 -6.08 3.84
N LYS A 146 -9.22 -5.23 3.71
CA LYS A 146 -8.50 -5.03 2.45
C LYS A 146 -7.74 -6.28 2.04
N LEU A 147 -7.06 -6.91 2.99
CA LEU A 147 -6.37 -8.18 2.79
C LEU A 147 -7.33 -9.25 2.28
N SER A 148 -8.51 -9.38 2.89
CA SER A 148 -9.56 -10.31 2.45
C SER A 148 -9.91 -10.07 0.99
N THR A 149 -10.29 -8.84 0.66
CA THR A 149 -10.68 -8.48 -0.72
C THR A 149 -9.62 -8.84 -1.76
N ASP A 150 -8.34 -8.60 -1.46
CA ASP A 150 -7.23 -8.90 -2.37
C ASP A 150 -6.96 -10.41 -2.48
N LEU A 151 -6.90 -11.10 -1.34
CA LEU A 151 -6.56 -12.52 -1.30
C LEU A 151 -7.70 -13.39 -1.83
N ASP A 152 -8.95 -13.08 -1.48
CA ASP A 152 -10.14 -13.82 -1.94
C ASP A 152 -10.18 -13.85 -3.46
N LYS A 153 -10.04 -12.69 -4.10
CA LYS A 153 -10.03 -12.58 -5.56
C LYS A 153 -8.92 -13.42 -6.19
N ILE A 154 -7.71 -13.40 -5.62
CA ILE A 154 -6.58 -14.15 -6.18
C ILE A 154 -6.78 -15.65 -5.99
N ILE A 155 -7.18 -16.10 -4.81
CA ILE A 155 -7.39 -17.52 -4.50
C ILE A 155 -8.49 -18.10 -5.41
N HIS A 156 -9.62 -17.39 -5.56
CA HIS A 156 -10.71 -17.85 -6.42
C HIS A 156 -10.34 -17.91 -7.90
N ASN A 157 -9.46 -17.02 -8.37
CA ASN A 157 -8.96 -17.03 -9.74
C ASN A 157 -7.86 -18.08 -10.01
N ASN A 158 -7.41 -18.81 -8.98
CA ASN A 158 -6.40 -19.87 -9.10
C ASN A 158 -6.96 -21.19 -8.54
N PRO A 159 -7.90 -21.85 -9.25
CA PRO A 159 -8.59 -23.05 -8.75
C PRO A 159 -7.65 -24.22 -8.49
N ASP A 160 -6.51 -24.30 -9.19
CA ASP A 160 -5.48 -25.32 -8.95
C ASP A 160 -4.65 -25.06 -7.70
N GLY A 161 -4.71 -23.85 -7.16
CA GLY A 161 -3.97 -23.33 -6.02
C GLY A 161 -2.90 -22.32 -6.43
N ILE A 162 -2.45 -21.51 -5.48
CA ILE A 162 -1.39 -20.52 -5.63
C ILE A 162 -0.31 -20.73 -4.57
N LEU A 163 0.97 -20.56 -4.94
CA LEU A 163 2.06 -20.61 -3.97
C LEU A 163 1.94 -19.44 -2.98
N PHE A 164 2.17 -19.70 -1.70
CA PHE A 164 2.12 -18.67 -0.68
C PHE A 164 3.12 -17.55 -0.95
N GLU A 165 4.32 -17.86 -1.43
CA GLU A 165 5.29 -16.85 -1.86
C GLU A 165 4.80 -16.00 -3.04
N GLU A 166 4.13 -16.62 -4.01
CA GLU A 166 3.58 -15.90 -5.16
C GLU A 166 2.44 -14.97 -4.73
N LEU A 167 1.56 -15.47 -3.86
CA LEU A 167 0.49 -14.68 -3.25
C LEU A 167 1.07 -13.44 -2.57
N CYS A 168 2.07 -13.62 -1.70
CA CYS A 168 2.75 -12.52 -1.02
C CYS A 168 3.37 -11.53 -2.01
N ASN A 169 4.07 -12.00 -3.05
CA ASN A 169 4.69 -11.12 -4.04
C ASN A 169 3.67 -10.29 -4.84
N LYS A 170 2.48 -10.83 -5.11
CA LYS A 170 1.43 -10.12 -5.85
C LYS A 170 0.73 -9.03 -5.04
N THR A 171 0.66 -9.18 -3.72
CA THR A 171 -0.21 -8.34 -2.88
C THR A 171 0.52 -7.50 -1.86
N MET A 172 1.64 -7.97 -1.30
CA MET A 172 2.31 -7.26 -0.19
C MET A 172 2.88 -5.90 -0.61
N GLU A 173 3.23 -5.69 -1.87
CA GLU A 173 3.63 -4.34 -2.32
C GLU A 173 2.54 -3.29 -2.09
N ARG A 174 1.28 -3.73 -2.21
CA ARG A 174 0.11 -2.87 -2.32
C ARG A 174 -0.81 -2.92 -1.10
N ASN A 175 -0.46 -3.76 -0.14
CA ASN A 175 -1.27 -4.01 1.03
C ASN A 175 -0.43 -3.69 2.27
N PRO A 176 -0.94 -2.94 3.25
CA PRO A 176 -0.26 -2.61 4.52
C PRO A 176 0.10 -3.83 5.38
N ALA A 177 -0.49 -4.99 5.12
CA ALA A 177 -0.47 -6.11 6.03
C ALA A 177 0.95 -6.68 6.18
N THR A 178 1.24 -7.07 7.42
CA THR A 178 2.42 -7.84 7.79
C THR A 178 2.25 -9.30 7.38
N ARG A 179 3.36 -10.04 7.30
CA ARG A 179 3.31 -11.48 7.03
C ARG A 179 2.53 -12.25 8.09
N GLN A 180 2.55 -11.77 9.34
CA GLN A 180 1.78 -12.34 10.43
C GLN A 180 0.26 -12.20 10.18
N GLN A 181 -0.20 -11.05 9.70
CA GLN A 181 -1.60 -10.84 9.34
C GLN A 181 -2.04 -11.74 8.17
N TYR A 182 -1.16 -12.04 7.21
CA TYR A 182 -1.42 -13.06 6.19
C TYR A 182 -1.62 -14.44 6.80
N PHE A 183 -0.78 -14.83 7.77
CA PHE A 183 -0.94 -16.10 8.46
C PHE A 183 -2.28 -16.17 9.19
N GLU A 184 -2.61 -15.15 9.98
CA GLU A 184 -3.87 -15.07 10.72
C GLU A 184 -5.08 -15.23 9.81
N TYR A 185 -5.12 -14.46 8.73
CA TYR A 185 -6.23 -14.48 7.78
C TYR A 185 -6.34 -15.83 7.04
N LEU A 186 -5.24 -16.39 6.53
CA LEU A 186 -5.28 -17.68 5.83
C LEU A 186 -5.60 -18.83 6.79
N ASN A 187 -5.14 -18.77 8.04
CA ASN A 187 -5.51 -19.75 9.05
C ASN A 187 -7.00 -19.67 9.39
N PHE A 188 -7.56 -18.46 9.50
CA PHE A 188 -8.99 -18.25 9.65
C PHE A 188 -9.80 -18.89 8.50
N LEU A 189 -9.44 -18.64 7.24
CA LEU A 189 -10.11 -19.27 6.08
C LEU A 189 -9.98 -20.81 6.11
N ARG A 190 -8.84 -21.33 6.56
CA ARG A 190 -8.61 -22.78 6.68
C ARG A 190 -9.47 -23.39 7.77
N GLU A 191 -9.63 -22.72 8.90
CA GLU A 191 -10.49 -23.15 10.02
C GLU A 191 -11.98 -23.13 9.61
N ALA A 192 -12.39 -22.13 8.85
CA ALA A 192 -13.69 -22.06 8.18
C ALA A 192 -13.87 -23.11 7.06
N LYS A 193 -12.81 -23.86 6.75
CA LYS A 193 -12.74 -24.87 5.67
C LYS A 193 -12.98 -24.30 4.27
N GLU A 194 -12.82 -23.00 4.08
CA GLU A 194 -12.91 -22.36 2.75
C GLU A 194 -11.70 -22.69 1.88
N ILE A 195 -10.54 -22.81 2.52
CA ILE A 195 -9.29 -23.19 1.87
C ILE A 195 -8.63 -24.42 2.52
N GLN A 196 -7.71 -25.00 1.78
CA GLN A 196 -6.75 -25.99 2.24
C GLN A 196 -5.34 -25.56 1.86
N VAL A 197 -4.38 -25.96 2.69
CA VAL A 197 -2.96 -25.70 2.46
C VAL A 197 -2.27 -27.03 2.16
N ILE A 198 -1.57 -27.08 1.03
CA ILE A 198 -0.84 -28.27 0.57
C ILE A 198 0.66 -28.01 0.70
N ARG A 199 1.34 -28.85 1.47
CA ARG A 199 2.81 -28.85 1.61
C ARG A 199 3.36 -30.17 1.10
N LYS A 200 4.30 -30.12 0.15
CA LYS A 200 4.92 -31.32 -0.44
C LYS A 200 3.89 -32.37 -0.91
N GLY A 201 2.81 -31.90 -1.55
CA GLY A 201 1.73 -32.74 -2.08
C GLY A 201 0.72 -33.25 -1.06
N LYS A 202 0.83 -32.90 0.23
CA LYS A 202 -0.10 -33.33 1.29
C LYS A 202 -0.75 -32.15 1.99
N LYS A 203 -2.00 -32.31 2.42
CA LYS A 203 -2.66 -31.32 3.27
C LYS A 203 -1.89 -31.16 4.58
N THR A 204 -1.66 -29.92 4.99
CA THR A 204 -1.01 -29.59 6.26
C THR A 204 -1.94 -28.79 7.17
N ASN A 205 -1.81 -29.03 8.47
CA ASN A 205 -2.49 -28.28 9.53
C ASN A 205 -1.52 -27.33 10.26
N SER A 206 -0.29 -27.16 9.75
CA SER A 206 0.70 -26.24 10.33
C SER A 206 0.16 -24.82 10.28
N GLN A 207 0.10 -24.16 11.45
CA GLN A 207 -0.30 -22.75 11.55
C GLN A 207 0.72 -21.80 10.89
N LYS A 208 1.99 -22.22 10.78
CA LYS A 208 3.03 -21.48 10.08
C LYS A 208 3.09 -21.92 8.61
N LEU A 209 2.90 -20.95 7.71
CA LEU A 209 3.01 -21.17 6.27
C LEU A 209 4.47 -21.02 5.79
N GLU A 210 4.85 -21.86 4.85
CA GLU A 210 6.13 -21.84 4.15
C GLU A 210 5.95 -21.27 2.74
N ASN A 211 7.02 -20.70 2.16
CA ASN A 211 6.97 -20.14 0.80
C ASN A 211 6.43 -21.12 -0.25
N GLY A 212 6.81 -22.39 -0.13
CA GLY A 212 6.42 -23.46 -1.04
C GLY A 212 5.05 -24.09 -0.75
N ASP A 213 4.30 -23.56 0.22
CA ASP A 213 2.93 -24.03 0.46
C ASP A 213 2.00 -23.56 -0.65
N ILE A 214 1.09 -24.44 -1.06
CA ILE A 214 0.04 -24.12 -2.03
C ILE A 214 -1.26 -23.85 -1.27
N ILE A 215 -1.80 -22.65 -1.46
CA ILE A 215 -3.10 -22.22 -0.97
C ILE A 215 -4.13 -22.55 -2.03
N LYS A 216 -5.13 -23.37 -1.69
CA LYS A 216 -6.15 -23.84 -2.65
C LYS A 216 -7.53 -23.80 -2.02
N LEU A 217 -8.56 -23.52 -2.81
CA LEU A 217 -9.94 -23.68 -2.36
C LEU A 217 -10.20 -25.13 -1.90
N SER A 218 -10.97 -25.27 -0.82
CA SER A 218 -11.48 -26.57 -0.44
C SER A 218 -12.45 -27.08 -1.50
N PRO A 219 -12.46 -28.39 -1.80
CA PRO A 219 -13.47 -28.97 -2.67
C PRO A 219 -14.85 -28.74 -2.05
N GLN A 220 -15.75 -28.07 -2.78
CA GLN A 220 -17.15 -27.96 -2.36
C GLN A 220 -17.83 -29.33 -2.56
N LEU A 221 -18.46 -29.84 -1.49
CA LEU A 221 -19.32 -31.01 -1.60
C LEU A 221 -20.61 -30.59 -2.31
N ILE A 222 -20.82 -31.06 -3.54
CA ILE A 222 -22.11 -30.89 -4.23
C ILE A 222 -23.10 -31.82 -3.52
N LEU A 223 -23.94 -31.25 -2.66
CA LEU A 223 -24.91 -31.99 -1.84
C LEU A 223 -26.15 -32.47 -2.61
N PHE A 224 -26.34 -32.05 -3.87
CA PHE A 224 -27.47 -32.51 -4.69
C PHE A 224 -27.03 -32.87 -6.10
N ASN A 225 -26.94 -34.17 -6.40
CA ASN A 225 -26.98 -34.68 -7.76
C ASN A 225 -28.45 -35.00 -8.09
N MET A 226 -29.24 -34.00 -8.50
CA MET A 226 -30.60 -34.22 -9.02
C MET A 226 -30.54 -34.77 -10.45
N ARG A 227 -30.05 -36.00 -10.61
CA ARG A 227 -30.24 -36.80 -11.81
C ARG A 227 -30.74 -38.17 -11.42
N GLY A 228 -32.03 -38.43 -11.68
CA GLY A 228 -32.55 -39.79 -11.79
C GLY A 228 -33.83 -40.14 -11.04
N TYR A 229 -34.83 -39.25 -10.95
CA TYR A 229 -36.22 -39.68 -10.75
C TYR A 229 -37.14 -38.85 -11.63
N ILE A 230 -37.19 -39.22 -12.92
CA ILE A 230 -38.40 -39.04 -13.71
C ILE A 230 -38.65 -40.41 -14.35
N SER A 231 -39.73 -41.02 -13.88
CA SER A 231 -40.39 -42.24 -14.36
C SER A 231 -40.75 -42.17 -15.84
#